data_AF-A0A9X0DCT3-F1
#
_entry.id   AF-A0A9X0DCT3-F1
#
_cell.length_a   1.000
_cell.length_b   1.000
_cell.length_c   1.000
_cell.angle_alpha   90.00
_cell.angle_beta   90.00
_cell.angle_gamma   90.00
#
_symmetry.space_group_name_H-M   'P 1'
#
loop_
_entity.id
_entity.type
_entity.pdbx_description
1 polymer ?
#
loop_
_entity_poly.entity_id
_entity_poly.type
_entity_poly.pdbx_seq_one_letter_code
_entity_poly.pdbx_strand_id
1 'polypeptide(L)'
;MKKHTSSAPDSTPPSWMDSIASIYLDSGSNMADDNASFLMIFPYSIKETENSISREIKENDRRAVWKLSDFLGTMKEFHGASCLQQPPTHNNESDLARNISLDASWCRFITKSWSVHIRNTGAVQNVQLRKSPTVYPNNNMTEVEMILVQSCNILQGPFLIRKDVFNRIGGLLDSLGKLTLLEFFLRSKGELKMAKLTNCVWTPDIARANRGTLEGSNSVPEYATFANKHKILRIVTESRIEWTACVANWKLCTEKPYVKPRDLPGIASPICCSAVLGKMLKDFKSALDTLGLEYRIVYGTLLGAVRSQAIIPWTQDVDIAVPKSAFLKASTYSSLQKLLGSRQYYVGESFLDMPRGHMLSGPSIEINTTSYFEGPDDLEGNALFSNELEEAVKDMLPVSQNWKARCYVDLYQASDEWMEESSLITINNEQFVTLTVKDVDYQLTSLYGKNYRQPEVKGNWSGLH
;
A
#
# COMPACT_ATOMS: atom_id res chain seq x y z
N MET A 1 -11.01 -60.96 -18.89
CA MET A 1 -11.41 -59.53 -18.98
C MET A 1 -10.17 -58.66 -18.82
N LYS A 2 -9.60 -58.16 -19.94
CA LYS A 2 -8.55 -57.14 -19.91
C LYS A 2 -9.23 -55.78 -19.73
N LYS A 3 -8.91 -55.05 -18.65
CA LYS A 3 -9.33 -53.65 -18.46
C LYS A 3 -8.51 -52.78 -19.41
N HIS A 4 -9.17 -52.16 -20.38
CA HIS A 4 -8.62 -51.03 -21.11
C HIS A 4 -8.59 -49.81 -20.17
N THR A 5 -7.40 -49.37 -19.81
CA THR A 5 -7.15 -48.03 -19.28
C THR A 5 -7.07 -47.08 -20.47
N SER A 6 -8.04 -46.19 -20.63
CA SER A 6 -7.92 -45.03 -21.52
C SER A 6 -7.06 -43.98 -20.82
N SER A 7 -5.87 -43.74 -21.36
CA SER A 7 -5.06 -42.56 -21.05
C SER A 7 -5.83 -41.30 -21.44
N ALA A 8 -5.93 -40.34 -20.53
CA ALA A 8 -6.36 -38.99 -20.86
C ALA A 8 -5.41 -38.39 -21.90
N PRO A 9 -5.90 -37.63 -22.89
CA PRO A 9 -5.02 -37.01 -23.87
C PRO A 9 -4.19 -35.92 -23.18
N ASP A 10 -2.88 -36.06 -23.31
CA ASP A 10 -1.87 -35.08 -22.94
C ASP A 10 -2.13 -33.82 -23.79
N SER A 11 -2.79 -32.84 -23.19
CA SER A 11 -3.12 -31.58 -23.87
C SER A 11 -1.86 -30.74 -23.94
N THR A 12 -1.10 -30.92 -25.01
CA THR A 12 -0.07 -29.96 -25.41
C THR A 12 -0.70 -28.56 -25.49
N PRO A 13 -0.13 -27.54 -24.82
CA PRO A 13 -0.68 -26.20 -24.86
C PRO A 13 -0.69 -25.68 -26.31
N PRO A 14 -1.75 -24.98 -26.75
CA PRO A 14 -1.84 -24.47 -28.11
C PRO A 14 -0.73 -23.44 -28.42
N SER A 15 -0.25 -23.44 -29.66
CA SER A 15 0.92 -22.71 -30.21
C SER A 15 1.00 -21.20 -29.99
N TRP A 16 -0.02 -20.57 -29.43
CA TRP A 16 -0.02 -19.15 -29.10
C TRP A 16 0.43 -18.87 -27.65
N MET A 17 0.60 -19.89 -26.80
CA MET A 17 1.27 -19.72 -25.49
C MET A 17 2.71 -19.23 -25.65
N ASP A 18 3.36 -19.51 -26.79
CA ASP A 18 4.68 -18.97 -27.15
C ASP A 18 4.68 -17.44 -27.31
N SER A 19 3.50 -16.80 -27.32
CA SER A 19 3.34 -15.35 -27.49
C SER A 19 3.12 -14.57 -26.18
N ILE A 20 3.11 -15.23 -25.01
CA ILE A 20 2.90 -14.56 -23.71
C ILE A 20 4.11 -14.80 -22.79
N ALA A 21 4.76 -13.72 -22.35
CA ALA A 21 5.78 -13.79 -21.28
C ALA A 21 5.23 -13.24 -19.96
N SER A 22 5.70 -13.78 -18.83
CA SER A 22 5.30 -13.33 -17.49
C SER A 22 6.34 -12.40 -16.88
N ILE A 23 5.88 -11.32 -16.28
CA ILE A 23 6.69 -10.31 -15.58
C ILE A 23 6.17 -10.17 -14.15
N TYR A 24 7.10 -10.17 -13.20
CA TYR A 24 6.88 -10.04 -11.76
C TYR A 24 7.54 -8.77 -11.24
N LEU A 25 7.24 -8.36 -10.00
CA LEU A 25 7.82 -7.13 -9.43
C LEU A 25 9.34 -7.20 -9.16
N ASP A 26 9.93 -8.38 -9.20
CA ASP A 26 11.35 -8.64 -9.03
C ASP A 26 12.07 -9.09 -10.31
N SER A 27 11.32 -9.37 -11.39
CA SER A 27 11.94 -9.59 -12.69
C SER A 27 12.37 -8.23 -13.22
N GLY A 28 13.67 -7.92 -13.09
CA GLY A 28 14.26 -6.76 -13.74
C GLY A 28 13.86 -6.70 -15.22
N SER A 29 13.83 -5.49 -15.79
CA SER A 29 13.32 -5.13 -17.13
C SER A 29 13.68 -6.02 -18.35
N ASN A 30 14.54 -7.03 -18.21
CA ASN A 30 15.12 -7.84 -19.28
C ASN A 30 14.82 -9.35 -19.17
N MET A 31 13.56 -9.74 -18.97
CA MET A 31 13.14 -11.12 -19.22
C MET A 31 11.86 -11.14 -20.06
N ALA A 32 11.99 -10.90 -21.36
CA ALA A 32 10.93 -11.21 -22.29
C ALA A 32 11.52 -12.03 -23.44
N ASP A 33 10.99 -13.24 -23.61
CA ASP A 33 11.14 -14.03 -24.82
C ASP A 33 10.92 -13.13 -26.06
N ASP A 34 11.86 -13.16 -27.01
CA ASP A 34 11.83 -12.30 -28.19
C ASP A 34 10.52 -12.50 -29.00
N ASN A 35 9.92 -13.68 -28.92
CA ASN A 35 8.71 -14.04 -29.67
C ASN A 35 7.39 -13.63 -29.01
N ALA A 36 7.40 -13.13 -27.76
CA ALA A 36 6.16 -12.76 -27.07
C ALA A 36 5.51 -11.47 -27.65
N SER A 37 4.21 -11.53 -27.93
CA SER A 37 3.40 -10.37 -28.36
C SER A 37 2.71 -9.67 -27.19
N PHE A 38 2.43 -10.42 -26.11
CA PHE A 38 1.79 -9.91 -24.89
C PHE A 38 2.64 -10.23 -23.66
N LEU A 39 2.53 -9.39 -22.64
CA LEU A 39 3.18 -9.55 -21.35
C LEU A 39 2.12 -9.63 -20.26
N MET A 40 2.15 -10.70 -19.47
CA MET A 40 1.33 -10.84 -18.28
C MET A 40 2.09 -10.26 -17.10
N ILE A 41 1.58 -9.18 -16.52
CA ILE A 41 2.19 -8.47 -15.40
C ILE A 41 1.54 -8.93 -14.10
N PHE A 42 2.35 -9.35 -13.13
CA PHE A 42 1.91 -9.74 -11.80
C PHE A 42 2.36 -8.71 -10.74
N PRO A 43 1.47 -8.29 -9.82
CA PRO A 43 1.73 -7.29 -8.77
C PRO A 43 2.56 -7.83 -7.59
N TYR A 44 3.28 -8.94 -7.74
CA TYR A 44 4.08 -9.54 -6.68
C TYR A 44 5.41 -10.09 -7.21
N SER A 45 6.40 -10.22 -6.33
CA SER A 45 7.66 -10.95 -6.56
C SER A 45 7.55 -12.45 -6.28
N ILE A 46 8.39 -13.25 -6.94
CA ILE A 46 8.57 -14.68 -6.68
C ILE A 46 9.97 -14.87 -6.08
N LYS A 47 10.12 -14.68 -4.77
CA LYS A 47 11.40 -15.00 -4.13
C LYS A 47 11.69 -16.50 -4.20
N GLU A 48 12.94 -16.86 -4.52
CA GLU A 48 13.42 -18.24 -4.69
C GLU A 48 13.19 -19.17 -3.49
N THR A 49 12.89 -18.67 -2.28
CA THR A 49 12.62 -19.50 -1.10
C THR A 49 11.20 -20.10 -1.08
N GLU A 50 10.30 -19.71 -1.98
CA GLU A 50 8.99 -20.36 -2.22
C GLU A 50 9.08 -21.50 -3.27
N ASN A 51 10.28 -22.03 -3.53
CA ASN A 51 10.58 -22.88 -4.68
C ASN A 51 10.05 -24.32 -4.69
N SER A 52 9.10 -24.75 -3.84
CA SER A 52 8.72 -26.18 -3.88
C SER A 52 7.24 -26.58 -3.83
N ILE A 53 6.26 -25.73 -3.50
CA ILE A 53 4.89 -26.25 -3.24
C ILE A 53 3.70 -25.52 -3.92
N SER A 54 3.85 -24.38 -4.60
CA SER A 54 2.70 -23.76 -5.31
C SER A 54 3.05 -23.08 -6.63
N ARG A 55 3.69 -23.81 -7.54
CA ARG A 55 4.18 -23.25 -8.83
C ARG A 55 3.14 -23.22 -9.96
N GLU A 56 1.89 -23.58 -9.72
CA GLU A 56 0.87 -23.56 -10.77
C GLU A 56 -0.09 -22.39 -10.60
N ILE A 57 -0.08 -21.48 -11.57
CA ILE A 57 -1.23 -20.60 -11.83
C ILE A 57 -2.44 -21.52 -11.92
N LYS A 58 -3.43 -21.32 -11.05
CA LYS A 58 -4.62 -22.17 -11.00
C LYS A 58 -5.29 -22.19 -12.37
N GLU A 59 -5.93 -23.31 -12.71
CA GLU A 59 -6.58 -23.50 -14.01
C GLU A 59 -7.55 -22.35 -14.38
N ASN A 60 -8.27 -21.81 -13.39
CA ASN A 60 -9.15 -20.66 -13.59
C ASN A 60 -8.39 -19.39 -13.99
N ASP A 61 -7.23 -19.13 -13.38
CA ASP A 61 -6.39 -17.98 -13.70
C ASP A 61 -5.71 -18.16 -15.07
N ARG A 62 -5.30 -19.40 -15.43
CA ARG A 62 -4.82 -19.71 -16.78
C ARG A 62 -5.88 -19.41 -17.84
N ARG A 63 -7.13 -19.84 -17.58
CA ARG A 63 -8.28 -19.53 -18.44
C ARG A 63 -8.56 -18.03 -18.53
N ALA A 64 -8.39 -17.30 -17.44
CA ALA A 64 -8.52 -15.85 -17.43
C ALA A 64 -7.45 -15.17 -18.31
N VAL A 65 -6.17 -15.57 -18.20
CA VAL A 65 -5.11 -15.11 -19.11
C VAL A 65 -5.48 -15.35 -20.57
N TRP A 66 -6.08 -16.50 -20.89
CA TRP A 66 -6.52 -16.82 -22.24
C TRP A 66 -7.61 -15.89 -22.76
N LYS A 67 -8.62 -15.59 -21.93
CA LYS A 67 -9.68 -14.64 -22.27
C LYS A 67 -9.13 -13.25 -22.55
N LEU A 68 -8.13 -12.80 -21.78
CA LEU A 68 -7.47 -11.52 -22.00
C LEU A 68 -6.68 -11.50 -23.31
N SER A 69 -5.98 -12.59 -23.63
CA SER A 69 -5.22 -12.72 -24.88
C SER A 69 -6.14 -12.69 -26.11
N ASP A 70 -7.25 -13.43 -26.06
CA ASP A 70 -8.25 -13.46 -27.13
C ASP A 70 -8.89 -12.07 -27.35
N PHE A 71 -9.24 -11.40 -26.24
CA PHE A 71 -9.75 -10.04 -26.24
C PHE A 71 -8.76 -9.06 -26.88
N LEU A 72 -7.50 -9.02 -26.45
CA LEU A 72 -6.48 -8.12 -27.04
C LEU A 72 -6.06 -8.54 -28.45
N GLY A 73 -6.24 -9.81 -28.82
CA GLY A 73 -6.11 -10.30 -30.19
C GLY A 73 -7.11 -9.63 -31.12
N THR A 74 -8.36 -9.47 -30.66
CA THR A 74 -9.49 -8.93 -31.42
C THR A 74 -9.61 -7.41 -31.33
N MET A 75 -9.54 -6.85 -30.12
CA MET A 75 -9.78 -5.44 -29.82
C MET A 75 -8.45 -4.65 -29.85
N LYS A 76 -8.09 -4.16 -31.04
CA LYS A 76 -6.79 -3.49 -31.29
C LYS A 76 -6.68 -2.12 -30.62
N GLU A 77 -7.79 -1.48 -30.31
CA GLU A 77 -7.86 -0.18 -29.66
C GLU A 77 -7.43 -0.19 -28.19
N PHE A 78 -7.46 -1.36 -27.53
CA PHE A 78 -6.96 -1.52 -26.17
C PHE A 78 -5.48 -1.90 -26.17
N HIS A 79 -4.75 -1.25 -25.27
CA HIS A 79 -3.33 -1.51 -25.03
C HIS A 79 -3.10 -2.68 -24.06
N GLY A 80 -4.03 -2.89 -23.13
CA GLY A 80 -3.99 -3.99 -22.18
C GLY A 80 -5.35 -4.25 -21.54
N ALA A 81 -5.46 -5.35 -20.81
CA ALA A 81 -6.69 -5.82 -20.21
C ALA A 81 -6.44 -6.59 -18.91
N SER A 82 -7.45 -6.62 -18.04
CA SER A 82 -7.46 -7.40 -16.81
C SER A 82 -8.84 -7.97 -16.51
N CYS A 83 -8.87 -8.92 -15.60
CA CYS A 83 -10.08 -9.47 -15.03
C CYS A 83 -10.49 -8.68 -13.79
N LEU A 84 -11.73 -8.87 -13.34
CA LEU A 84 -12.19 -8.27 -12.09
C LEU A 84 -11.41 -8.86 -10.90
N GLN A 85 -11.22 -8.08 -9.84
CA GLN A 85 -10.63 -8.59 -8.59
C GLN A 85 -11.61 -9.39 -7.77
N GLN A 86 -12.88 -9.04 -7.89
CA GLN A 86 -14.00 -9.72 -7.26
C GLN A 86 -15.12 -9.86 -8.28
N PRO A 87 -15.95 -10.90 -8.18
CA PRO A 87 -17.17 -10.94 -8.99
C PRO A 87 -18.01 -9.69 -8.69
N PRO A 88 -18.83 -9.23 -9.65
CA PRO A 88 -19.70 -8.09 -9.43
C PRO A 88 -20.54 -8.31 -8.17
N THR A 89 -20.32 -7.50 -7.14
CA THR A 89 -21.13 -7.55 -5.93
C THR A 89 -22.40 -6.73 -6.20
N HIS A 90 -23.51 -7.44 -6.43
CA HIS A 90 -24.83 -6.83 -6.50
C HIS A 90 -25.19 -6.20 -5.14
N ASN A 91 -24.81 -4.94 -4.90
CA ASN A 91 -25.29 -4.16 -3.75
C ASN A 91 -25.54 -2.67 -4.05
N ASN A 92 -24.95 -2.08 -5.10
CA ASN A 92 -25.26 -0.71 -5.53
C ASN A 92 -25.87 -0.72 -6.94
N GLU A 93 -27.18 -0.96 -7.03
CA GLU A 93 -27.94 -0.86 -8.29
C GLU A 93 -27.72 0.47 -9.02
N SER A 94 -27.37 1.54 -8.29
CA SER A 94 -27.11 2.88 -8.85
C SER A 94 -25.97 2.93 -9.86
N ASP A 95 -24.90 2.16 -9.66
CA ASP A 95 -23.66 2.32 -10.44
C ASP A 95 -23.67 1.47 -11.70
N LEU A 96 -24.27 0.28 -11.61
CA LEU A 96 -24.55 -0.56 -12.77
C LEU A 96 -25.66 0.05 -13.63
N ALA A 97 -26.69 0.65 -13.02
CA ALA A 97 -27.71 1.42 -13.76
C ALA A 97 -27.11 2.63 -14.49
N ARG A 98 -25.98 3.17 -14.00
CA ARG A 98 -25.23 4.25 -14.64
C ARG A 98 -24.19 3.76 -15.66
N ASN A 99 -23.94 2.44 -15.79
CA ASN A 99 -22.93 1.85 -16.68
C ASN A 99 -21.51 2.43 -16.48
N ILE A 100 -21.10 2.62 -15.22
CA ILE A 100 -19.83 3.30 -14.89
C ILE A 100 -18.87 2.50 -14.02
N SER A 101 -19.23 1.34 -13.47
CA SER A 101 -18.30 0.52 -12.68
C SER A 101 -18.66 -0.97 -12.70
N LEU A 102 -17.64 -1.84 -12.63
CA LEU A 102 -17.79 -3.30 -12.56
C LEU A 102 -17.25 -3.91 -11.24
N ASP A 103 -16.25 -3.29 -10.63
CA ASP A 103 -15.70 -3.69 -9.33
C ASP A 103 -15.11 -2.48 -8.57
N ALA A 104 -14.73 -2.68 -7.31
CA ALA A 104 -14.20 -1.62 -6.46
C ALA A 104 -12.71 -1.28 -6.73
N SER A 105 -12.09 -1.85 -7.77
CA SER A 105 -10.65 -1.69 -8.03
C SER A 105 -10.34 -0.50 -8.95
N TRP A 106 -9.09 -0.03 -9.00
CA TRP A 106 -8.71 1.16 -9.78
C TRP A 106 -9.11 1.05 -11.26
N CYS A 107 -9.61 2.14 -11.86
CA CYS A 107 -9.97 2.19 -13.27
C CYS A 107 -9.51 3.47 -13.97
N ARG A 108 -9.82 4.64 -13.42
CA ARG A 108 -9.40 5.92 -14.00
C ARG A 108 -8.48 6.66 -13.05
N PHE A 109 -7.47 7.33 -13.59
CA PHE A 109 -6.67 8.29 -12.85
C PHE A 109 -6.35 9.54 -13.66
N ILE A 110 -6.09 10.62 -12.92
CA ILE A 110 -5.40 11.81 -13.42
C ILE A 110 -4.30 12.22 -12.44
N THR A 111 -3.36 13.03 -12.94
CA THR A 111 -2.42 13.79 -12.12
C THR A 111 -2.81 15.26 -12.16
N LYS A 112 -2.98 15.88 -11.01
CA LYS A 112 -3.29 17.30 -10.88
C LYS A 112 -2.38 17.94 -9.85
N SER A 113 -1.50 18.83 -10.31
CA SER A 113 -0.45 19.43 -9.49
C SER A 113 0.35 18.34 -8.76
N TRP A 114 0.37 18.35 -7.43
CA TRP A 114 1.06 17.40 -6.57
C TRP A 114 0.16 16.22 -6.12
N SER A 115 -1.02 16.05 -6.70
CA SER A 115 -2.01 15.03 -6.32
C SER A 115 -2.31 14.06 -7.46
N VAL A 116 -2.43 12.77 -7.15
CA VAL A 116 -2.96 11.74 -8.05
C VAL A 116 -4.36 11.38 -7.58
N HIS A 117 -5.34 11.44 -8.47
CA HIS A 117 -6.73 11.05 -8.16
C HIS A 117 -7.06 9.77 -8.91
N ILE A 118 -7.51 8.75 -8.18
CA ILE A 118 -7.86 7.43 -8.73
C ILE A 118 -9.32 7.12 -8.38
N ARG A 119 -10.11 6.82 -9.41
CA ARG A 119 -11.51 6.39 -9.28
C ARG A 119 -11.67 4.95 -9.79
N ASN A 120 -12.63 4.23 -9.24
CA ASN A 120 -12.99 2.90 -9.74
C ASN A 120 -13.96 2.98 -10.94
N THR A 121 -14.48 4.17 -11.23
CA THR A 121 -15.45 4.39 -12.31
C THR A 121 -14.77 4.56 -13.67
N GLY A 122 -15.46 4.17 -14.74
CA GLY A 122 -15.06 4.24 -16.14
C GLY A 122 -16.19 3.75 -17.05
N ALA A 123 -16.21 4.15 -18.32
CA ALA A 123 -17.30 3.80 -19.23
C ALA A 123 -17.44 2.28 -19.40
N VAL A 124 -18.63 1.74 -19.16
CA VAL A 124 -18.95 0.33 -19.37
C VAL A 124 -19.71 0.16 -20.68
N GLN A 125 -19.24 -0.77 -21.52
CA GLN A 125 -19.84 -1.06 -22.81
C GLN A 125 -19.97 -2.56 -23.05
N ASN A 126 -20.95 -2.93 -23.87
CA ASN A 126 -21.10 -4.29 -24.37
C ASN A 126 -20.16 -4.52 -25.56
N VAL A 127 -19.43 -5.63 -25.54
CA VAL A 127 -18.53 -6.05 -26.62
C VAL A 127 -18.88 -7.47 -27.05
N GLN A 128 -18.90 -7.69 -28.36
CA GLN A 128 -19.05 -9.01 -28.97
C GLN A 128 -17.69 -9.65 -29.18
N LEU A 129 -17.44 -10.76 -28.50
CA LEU A 129 -16.26 -11.60 -28.72
C LEU A 129 -16.67 -12.90 -29.41
N ARG A 130 -15.90 -13.31 -30.40
CA ARG A 130 -16.06 -14.65 -31.00
C ARG A 130 -15.36 -15.64 -30.07
N LYS A 131 -16.06 -16.67 -29.60
CA LYS A 131 -15.43 -17.68 -28.74
C LYS A 131 -14.33 -18.40 -29.51
N SER A 132 -13.09 -18.31 -29.00
CA SER A 132 -11.99 -19.11 -29.53
C SER A 132 -12.13 -20.59 -29.11
N PRO A 133 -12.00 -21.55 -30.04
CA PRO A 133 -12.00 -22.98 -29.71
C PRO A 133 -10.83 -23.39 -28.79
N THR A 134 -9.81 -22.54 -28.63
CA THR A 134 -8.69 -22.79 -27.69
C THR A 134 -9.09 -22.64 -26.21
N VAL A 135 -10.12 -21.83 -25.91
CA VAL A 135 -10.63 -21.62 -24.54
C VAL A 135 -11.82 -22.56 -24.27
N TYR A 136 -12.55 -22.95 -25.32
CA TYR A 136 -13.73 -23.80 -25.27
C TYR A 136 -13.62 -24.93 -26.31
N PRO A 137 -12.91 -26.03 -26.00
CA PRO A 137 -12.59 -27.08 -26.98
C PRO A 137 -13.80 -27.85 -27.52
N ASN A 138 -14.98 -27.72 -26.88
CA ASN A 138 -16.21 -28.40 -27.26
C ASN A 138 -17.24 -27.51 -27.98
N ASN A 139 -16.94 -26.23 -28.25
CA ASN A 139 -17.90 -25.31 -28.88
C ASN A 139 -17.65 -25.12 -30.37
N ASN A 140 -18.73 -25.21 -31.16
CA ASN A 140 -18.73 -24.86 -32.57
C ASN A 140 -18.36 -23.38 -32.75
N MET A 141 -17.55 -23.11 -33.78
CA MET A 141 -16.84 -21.86 -34.12
C MET A 141 -17.73 -20.62 -34.40
N THR A 142 -19.02 -20.66 -34.05
CA THR A 142 -20.05 -19.67 -34.41
C THR A 142 -20.69 -18.95 -33.21
N GLU A 143 -20.32 -19.29 -31.98
CA GLU A 143 -20.95 -18.69 -30.81
C GLU A 143 -20.28 -17.36 -30.42
N VAL A 144 -21.04 -16.26 -30.48
CA VAL A 144 -20.61 -14.93 -30.05
C VAL A 144 -20.96 -14.77 -28.57
N GLU A 145 -19.97 -14.43 -27.75
CA GLU A 145 -20.14 -14.09 -26.34
C GLU A 145 -20.29 -12.56 -26.23
N MET A 146 -21.40 -12.13 -25.62
CA MET A 146 -21.57 -10.73 -25.19
C MET A 146 -20.92 -10.57 -23.83
N ILE A 147 -19.93 -9.69 -23.73
CA ILE A 147 -19.30 -9.35 -22.46
C ILE A 147 -19.42 -7.86 -22.17
N LEU A 148 -19.44 -7.51 -20.89
CA LEU A 148 -19.30 -6.12 -20.46
C LEU A 148 -17.81 -5.84 -20.26
N VAL A 149 -17.39 -4.69 -20.78
CA VAL A 149 -16.02 -4.19 -20.67
C VAL A 149 -16.07 -2.81 -20.07
N GLN A 150 -15.31 -2.59 -19.00
CA GLN A 150 -15.07 -1.28 -18.44
C GLN A 150 -13.78 -0.70 -19.00
N SER A 151 -13.87 0.50 -19.59
CA SER A 151 -12.73 1.25 -20.12
C SER A 151 -12.04 2.01 -19.00
N CYS A 152 -10.75 1.74 -18.84
CA CYS A 152 -9.88 2.23 -17.78
C CYS A 152 -8.58 2.81 -18.38
N ASN A 153 -7.82 3.57 -17.61
CA ASN A 153 -6.46 3.98 -17.95
C ASN A 153 -5.41 3.57 -16.89
N ILE A 154 -5.87 2.94 -15.80
CA ILE A 154 -5.07 2.30 -14.77
C ILE A 154 -5.75 0.99 -14.37
N LEU A 155 -4.95 0.03 -13.90
CA LEU A 155 -5.44 -1.22 -13.35
C LEU A 155 -4.78 -1.48 -12.00
N GLN A 156 -5.56 -2.03 -11.08
CA GLN A 156 -5.07 -2.55 -9.82
C GLN A 156 -4.97 -4.07 -9.96
N GLY A 157 -3.79 -4.64 -9.75
CA GLY A 157 -3.59 -6.10 -9.79
C GLY A 157 -3.01 -6.62 -11.10
N PRO A 158 -3.15 -7.93 -11.41
CA PRO A 158 -2.57 -8.56 -12.58
C PRO A 158 -3.20 -8.06 -13.87
N PHE A 159 -2.42 -7.91 -14.94
CA PHE A 159 -2.96 -7.49 -16.24
C PHE A 159 -2.10 -7.99 -17.40
N LEU A 160 -2.74 -8.18 -18.55
CA LEU A 160 -2.08 -8.49 -19.81
C LEU A 160 -1.91 -7.19 -20.61
N ILE A 161 -0.73 -6.93 -21.17
CA ILE A 161 -0.44 -5.73 -21.97
C ILE A 161 0.33 -6.10 -23.24
N ARG A 162 0.19 -5.32 -24.31
CA ARG A 162 1.03 -5.50 -25.51
C ARG A 162 2.50 -5.16 -25.20
N LYS A 163 3.42 -6.00 -25.68
CA LYS A 163 4.87 -5.88 -25.41
C LYS A 163 5.43 -4.54 -25.90
N ASP A 164 5.04 -4.10 -27.09
CA ASP A 164 5.47 -2.82 -27.68
C ASP A 164 5.05 -1.62 -26.80
N VAL A 165 3.81 -1.64 -26.27
CA VAL A 165 3.31 -0.58 -25.38
C VAL A 165 4.07 -0.57 -24.06
N PHE A 166 4.29 -1.74 -23.44
CA PHE A 166 5.06 -1.86 -22.20
C PHE A 166 6.50 -1.36 -22.37
N ASN A 167 7.16 -1.75 -23.45
CA ASN A 167 8.51 -1.31 -23.79
C ASN A 167 8.57 0.20 -24.06
N ARG A 168 7.56 0.76 -24.75
CA ARG A 168 7.46 2.20 -25.01
C ARG A 168 7.34 3.02 -23.73
N ILE A 169 6.65 2.50 -22.70
CA ILE A 169 6.56 3.15 -21.39
C ILE A 169 7.88 3.01 -20.61
N GLY A 170 8.67 1.96 -20.90
CA GLY A 170 9.97 1.69 -20.29
C GLY A 170 9.92 0.64 -19.18
N GLY A 171 9.01 -0.33 -19.28
CA GLY A 171 8.88 -1.47 -18.36
C GLY A 171 8.59 -1.12 -16.90
N LEU A 172 8.69 -2.10 -15.99
CA LEU A 172 8.56 -1.86 -14.55
C LEU A 172 9.87 -1.34 -13.96
N LEU A 173 9.76 -0.53 -12.90
CA LEU A 173 10.92 -0.08 -12.15
C LEU A 173 11.02 -0.77 -10.80
N ASP A 174 12.25 -1.19 -10.51
CA ASP A 174 12.60 -1.80 -9.24
C ASP A 174 12.57 -0.76 -8.11
N SER A 175 12.63 -1.21 -6.86
CA SER A 175 12.75 -0.37 -5.65
C SER A 175 11.56 0.55 -5.31
N LEU A 176 10.44 0.42 -6.02
CA LEU A 176 9.19 1.11 -5.72
C LEU A 176 8.13 0.22 -5.07
N GLY A 177 8.45 -1.06 -4.84
CA GLY A 177 7.63 -2.01 -4.09
C GLY A 177 6.16 -1.98 -4.49
N LYS A 178 5.26 -1.69 -3.53
CA LYS A 178 3.80 -1.64 -3.78
C LYS A 178 3.38 -0.51 -4.73
N LEU A 179 4.20 0.53 -4.90
CA LEU A 179 3.93 1.65 -5.80
C LEU A 179 4.42 1.39 -7.24
N THR A 180 5.10 0.27 -7.52
CA THR A 180 5.65 0.00 -8.85
C THR A 180 4.58 0.03 -9.95
N LEU A 181 3.40 -0.56 -9.73
CA LEU A 181 2.33 -0.50 -10.73
C LEU A 181 1.77 0.91 -10.91
N LEU A 182 1.52 1.62 -9.80
CA LEU A 182 1.06 3.01 -9.87
C LEU A 182 2.05 3.87 -10.65
N GLU A 183 3.35 3.72 -10.37
CA GLU A 183 4.42 4.43 -11.07
C GLU A 183 4.43 4.15 -12.58
N PHE A 184 4.29 2.88 -12.97
CA PHE A 184 4.22 2.48 -14.37
C PHE A 184 3.08 3.20 -15.09
N PHE A 185 1.87 3.20 -14.51
CA PHE A 185 0.72 3.89 -15.09
C PHE A 185 0.92 5.41 -15.10
N LEU A 186 1.51 6.03 -14.07
CA LEU A 186 1.79 7.46 -14.05
C LEU A 186 2.70 7.92 -15.20
N ARG A 187 3.69 7.12 -15.59
CA ARG A 187 4.53 7.43 -16.76
C ARG A 187 3.75 7.48 -18.07
N SER A 188 2.61 6.80 -18.15
CA SER A 188 1.72 6.88 -19.31
C SER A 188 0.87 8.16 -19.37
N LYS A 189 0.89 9.00 -18.33
CA LYS A 189 0.12 10.25 -18.25
C LYS A 189 -1.40 10.07 -18.49
N GLY A 190 -1.93 8.89 -18.19
CA GLY A 190 -3.34 8.57 -18.37
C GLY A 190 -3.76 8.26 -19.80
N GLU A 191 -2.80 8.10 -20.74
CA GLU A 191 -3.05 7.86 -22.16
C GLU A 191 -3.31 6.38 -22.48
N LEU A 192 -3.09 5.47 -21.53
CA LEU A 192 -3.35 4.05 -21.73
C LEU A 192 -4.85 3.75 -21.85
N LYS A 193 -5.22 2.94 -22.85
CA LYS A 193 -6.55 2.35 -22.98
C LYS A 193 -6.51 0.92 -22.44
N MET A 194 -7.02 0.76 -21.24
CA MET A 194 -7.07 -0.51 -20.51
C MET A 194 -8.51 -1.00 -20.42
N ALA A 195 -8.70 -2.32 -20.36
CA ALA A 195 -10.01 -2.95 -20.22
C ALA A 195 -10.10 -3.78 -18.94
N LYS A 196 -11.26 -3.77 -18.28
CA LYS A 196 -11.66 -4.82 -17.32
C LYS A 196 -12.81 -5.65 -17.88
N LEU A 197 -12.66 -6.96 -17.88
CA LEU A 197 -13.62 -7.89 -18.49
C LEU A 197 -14.48 -8.56 -17.41
N THR A 198 -15.81 -8.58 -17.58
CA THR A 198 -16.73 -9.24 -16.62
C THR A 198 -16.71 -10.77 -16.67
N ASN A 199 -16.23 -11.35 -17.77
CA ASN A 199 -16.25 -12.81 -17.94
C ASN A 199 -15.04 -13.52 -17.32
N CYS A 200 -14.21 -12.81 -16.55
CA CYS A 200 -13.14 -13.40 -15.76
C CYS A 200 -12.93 -12.66 -14.44
N VAL A 201 -12.45 -13.39 -13.43
CA VAL A 201 -12.12 -12.88 -12.10
C VAL A 201 -10.80 -13.51 -11.67
N TRP A 202 -9.89 -12.71 -11.13
CA TRP A 202 -8.62 -13.21 -10.60
C TRP A 202 -8.81 -13.89 -9.25
N THR A 203 -8.08 -14.98 -9.02
CA THR A 203 -8.02 -15.54 -7.67
C THR A 203 -7.22 -14.62 -6.73
N PRO A 204 -7.52 -14.63 -5.41
CA PRO A 204 -6.79 -13.83 -4.44
C PRO A 204 -5.28 -14.06 -4.46
N ASP A 205 -4.86 -15.30 -4.78
CA ASP A 205 -3.44 -15.69 -4.76
C ASP A 205 -2.64 -14.88 -5.78
N ILE A 206 -3.13 -14.73 -7.02
CA ILE A 206 -2.42 -13.94 -8.03
C ILE A 206 -2.74 -12.44 -7.96
N ALA A 207 -3.88 -12.07 -7.39
CA ALA A 207 -4.26 -10.67 -7.21
C ALA A 207 -3.47 -9.95 -6.09
N ARG A 208 -2.74 -10.70 -5.25
CA ARG A 208 -1.96 -10.16 -4.13
C ARG A 208 -0.88 -9.18 -4.59
N ALA A 209 -0.68 -8.10 -3.82
CA ALA A 209 0.43 -7.17 -4.05
C ALA A 209 1.44 -7.21 -2.91
N ASN A 210 2.72 -7.30 -3.24
CA ASN A 210 3.82 -7.29 -2.26
C ASN A 210 4.85 -6.19 -2.60
N ARG A 211 5.97 -6.14 -1.87
CA ARG A 211 6.98 -5.08 -2.03
C ARG A 211 8.10 -5.45 -3.01
N GLY A 212 7.91 -6.46 -3.85
CA GLY A 212 8.89 -6.84 -4.86
C GLY A 212 10.22 -7.25 -4.23
N THR A 213 11.31 -6.64 -4.68
CA THR A 213 12.67 -6.82 -4.13
C THR A 213 12.83 -6.27 -2.70
N LEU A 214 11.95 -5.36 -2.26
CA LEU A 214 11.94 -4.79 -0.90
C LEU A 214 11.14 -5.64 0.09
N GLU A 215 10.56 -6.77 -0.34
CA GLU A 215 9.81 -7.64 0.55
C GLU A 215 10.70 -8.13 1.70
N GLY A 216 10.23 -8.04 2.94
CA GLY A 216 11.03 -8.34 4.14
C GLY A 216 12.18 -7.37 4.45
N SER A 217 12.28 -6.23 3.76
CA SER A 217 13.23 -5.15 4.10
C SER A 217 12.59 -4.12 5.06
N ASN A 218 13.38 -3.59 5.99
CA ASN A 218 13.02 -2.40 6.78
C ASN A 218 13.07 -1.09 5.98
N SER A 219 13.68 -1.09 4.79
CA SER A 219 13.81 0.12 3.99
C SER A 219 12.51 0.39 3.26
N VAL A 220 11.87 1.53 3.54
CA VAL A 220 10.66 2.04 2.84
C VAL A 220 10.92 3.25 1.93
N PRO A 221 11.81 3.16 0.91
CA PRO A 221 12.12 4.29 0.05
C PRO A 221 11.01 4.62 -0.96
N GLU A 222 10.01 3.75 -1.11
CA GLU A 222 9.05 3.76 -2.21
C GLU A 222 8.32 5.10 -2.31
N TYR A 223 7.73 5.59 -1.21
CA TYR A 223 6.94 6.81 -1.21
C TYR A 223 7.79 8.06 -1.47
N ALA A 224 8.95 8.18 -0.83
CA ALA A 224 9.85 9.31 -1.05
C ALA A 224 10.39 9.33 -2.48
N THR A 225 10.75 8.15 -3.02
CA THR A 225 11.25 8.01 -4.39
C THR A 225 10.16 8.33 -5.40
N PHE A 226 8.97 7.78 -5.22
CA PHE A 226 7.79 8.06 -6.04
C PHE A 226 7.47 9.56 -6.03
N ALA A 227 7.43 10.18 -4.85
CA ALA A 227 7.14 11.59 -4.68
C ALA A 227 8.14 12.49 -5.41
N ASN A 228 9.42 12.25 -5.20
CA ASN A 228 10.47 13.06 -5.79
C ASN A 228 10.52 12.95 -7.31
N LYS A 229 10.26 11.74 -7.82
CA LYS A 229 10.25 11.43 -9.24
C LYS A 229 9.07 12.05 -9.97
N HIS A 230 7.86 11.92 -9.42
CA HIS A 230 6.63 12.38 -10.08
C HIS A 230 6.14 13.74 -9.59
N LYS A 231 6.81 14.34 -8.60
CA LYS A 231 6.37 15.55 -7.89
C LYS A 231 4.98 15.38 -7.28
N ILE A 232 4.68 14.18 -6.79
CA ILE A 232 3.40 13.81 -6.18
C ILE A 232 3.57 13.71 -4.67
N LEU A 233 2.71 14.37 -3.92
CA LEU A 233 2.65 14.31 -2.46
C LEU A 233 1.44 13.55 -1.94
N ARG A 234 0.39 13.42 -2.75
CA ARG A 234 -0.91 12.86 -2.33
C ARG A 234 -1.48 11.91 -3.38
N ILE A 235 -2.08 10.82 -2.90
CA ILE A 235 -2.83 9.84 -3.67
C ILE A 235 -4.24 9.78 -3.07
N VAL A 236 -5.25 10.10 -3.87
CA VAL A 236 -6.66 10.11 -3.48
C VAL A 236 -7.35 8.95 -4.17
N THR A 237 -7.92 8.04 -3.39
CA THR A 237 -8.79 6.95 -3.87
C THR A 237 -10.19 7.14 -3.30
N GLU A 238 -11.14 6.27 -3.68
CA GLU A 238 -12.53 6.39 -3.20
C GLU A 238 -12.69 6.24 -1.68
N SER A 239 -11.80 5.49 -1.04
CA SER A 239 -11.89 5.14 0.38
C SER A 239 -10.75 5.70 1.24
N ARG A 240 -9.78 6.40 0.63
CA ARG A 240 -8.55 6.79 1.31
C ARG A 240 -7.92 8.05 0.70
N ILE A 241 -7.34 8.88 1.56
CA ILE A 241 -6.35 9.87 1.16
C ILE A 241 -5.02 9.45 1.78
N GLU A 242 -4.02 9.25 0.94
CA GLU A 242 -2.67 8.80 1.31
C GLU A 242 -1.64 9.84 0.89
N TRP A 243 -0.67 10.08 1.75
CA TRP A 243 0.42 11.02 1.54
C TRP A 243 1.73 10.27 1.37
N THR A 244 2.66 10.86 0.62
CA THR A 244 3.99 10.29 0.43
C THR A 244 4.95 10.62 1.56
N ALA A 245 4.59 11.57 2.42
CA ALA A 245 5.33 11.97 3.59
C ALA A 245 4.38 12.52 4.66
N CYS A 246 4.75 12.35 5.93
CA CYS A 246 4.10 13.07 7.01
C CYS A 246 4.79 14.43 7.19
N VAL A 247 4.14 15.35 7.90
CA VAL A 247 4.70 16.65 8.24
C VAL A 247 5.01 16.75 9.73
N ALA A 248 6.16 17.32 10.04
CA ALA A 248 6.64 17.52 11.41
C ALA A 248 6.98 19.01 11.63
N ASN A 249 6.05 19.89 11.27
CA ASN A 249 6.21 21.34 11.37
C ASN A 249 5.24 21.91 12.41
N TRP A 250 5.75 22.72 13.33
CA TRP A 250 5.00 23.39 14.39
C TRP A 250 3.83 24.26 13.90
N LYS A 251 3.87 24.74 12.65
CA LYS A 251 2.75 25.51 12.06
C LYS A 251 1.50 24.66 11.82
N LEU A 252 1.69 23.41 11.38
CA LEU A 252 0.60 22.48 11.06
C LEU A 252 0.32 21.52 12.20
N CYS A 253 1.34 21.18 12.98
CA CYS A 253 1.30 20.14 13.98
C CYS A 253 1.57 20.70 15.37
N THR A 254 0.50 20.85 16.15
CA THR A 254 0.57 21.30 17.53
C THR A 254 0.83 20.13 18.47
N GLU A 255 1.58 20.36 19.55
CA GLU A 255 1.80 19.36 20.60
C GLU A 255 0.56 19.24 21.50
N LYS A 256 -0.45 18.55 20.98
CA LYS A 256 -1.75 18.30 21.61
C LYS A 256 -2.28 16.92 21.20
N PRO A 257 -3.21 16.33 21.96
CA PRO A 257 -3.81 15.05 21.59
C PRO A 257 -4.37 15.10 20.17
N TYR A 258 -4.03 14.08 19.36
CA TYR A 258 -4.45 14.04 17.96
C TYR A 258 -5.97 13.97 17.84
N VAL A 259 -6.53 14.83 16.99
CA VAL A 259 -7.94 14.84 16.62
C VAL A 259 -8.04 14.57 15.12
N LYS A 260 -8.74 13.48 14.75
CA LYS A 260 -8.99 13.16 13.35
C LYS A 260 -9.80 14.30 12.70
N PRO A 261 -9.32 14.89 11.58
CA PRO A 261 -10.04 15.97 10.91
C PRO A 261 -11.38 15.49 10.37
N ARG A 262 -12.35 16.40 10.30
CA ARG A 262 -13.73 16.11 9.85
C ARG A 262 -14.20 17.03 8.73
N ASP A 263 -13.56 18.18 8.60
CA ASP A 263 -13.81 19.20 7.60
C ASP A 263 -12.80 19.11 6.46
N LEU A 264 -13.20 19.62 5.29
CA LEU A 264 -12.47 19.48 4.04
C LEU A 264 -11.05 20.05 4.05
N PRO A 265 -10.77 21.23 4.66
CA PRO A 265 -9.40 21.71 4.77
C PRO A 265 -8.52 20.73 5.56
N GLY A 266 -8.99 20.26 6.71
CA GLY A 266 -8.24 19.32 7.55
C GLY A 266 -8.06 17.94 6.91
N ILE A 267 -9.10 17.40 6.26
CA ILE A 267 -9.06 16.11 5.56
C ILE A 267 -8.08 16.14 4.38
N ALA A 268 -8.06 17.25 3.65
CA ALA A 268 -7.21 17.43 2.48
C ALA A 268 -5.77 17.81 2.83
N SER A 269 -5.44 18.07 4.10
CA SER A 269 -4.12 18.52 4.57
C SER A 269 -3.12 17.39 4.80
N PRO A 270 -1.80 17.68 4.74
CA PRO A 270 -0.76 16.72 5.11
C PRO A 270 -0.93 16.18 6.52
N ILE A 271 -0.65 14.90 6.71
CA ILE A 271 -0.82 14.23 8.00
C ILE A 271 0.40 14.48 8.89
N CYS A 272 0.17 14.90 10.13
CA CYS A 272 1.24 15.08 11.11
C CYS A 272 1.94 13.76 11.44
N CYS A 273 3.27 13.78 11.56
CA CYS A 273 4.05 12.59 11.92
C CYS A 273 3.64 12.03 13.29
N SER A 274 3.24 12.87 14.25
CA SER A 274 2.68 12.42 15.53
C SER A 274 1.38 11.61 15.40
N ALA A 275 0.55 11.86 14.38
CA ALA A 275 -0.64 11.06 14.12
C ALA A 275 -0.27 9.66 13.61
N VAL A 276 0.73 9.57 12.73
CA VAL A 276 1.30 8.31 12.25
C VAL A 276 1.87 7.53 13.43
N LEU A 277 2.76 8.14 14.21
CA LEU A 277 3.37 7.54 15.39
C LEU A 277 2.33 7.09 16.43
N GLY A 278 1.24 7.85 16.61
CA GLY A 278 0.15 7.46 17.50
C GLY A 278 -0.56 6.18 17.07
N LYS A 279 -0.78 6.03 15.75
CA LYS A 279 -1.28 4.78 15.19
C LYS A 279 -0.29 3.63 15.39
N MET A 280 1.00 3.87 15.15
CA MET A 280 2.05 2.85 15.33
C MET A 280 2.09 2.38 16.79
N LEU A 281 2.10 3.31 17.75
CA LEU A 281 2.09 3.00 19.18
C LEU A 281 0.87 2.16 19.59
N LYS A 282 -0.32 2.53 19.10
CA LYS A 282 -1.55 1.76 19.33
C LYS A 282 -1.48 0.36 18.75
N ASP A 283 -0.99 0.22 17.52
CA ASP A 283 -0.84 -1.08 16.86
C ASP A 283 0.16 -1.97 17.61
N PHE A 284 1.30 -1.42 18.04
CA PHE A 284 2.30 -2.14 18.83
C PHE A 284 1.78 -2.53 20.22
N LYS A 285 1.10 -1.63 20.93
CA LYS A 285 0.39 -1.97 22.17
C LYS A 285 -0.53 -3.17 21.98
N SER A 286 -1.39 -3.12 20.96
CA SER A 286 -2.33 -4.21 20.66
C SER A 286 -1.61 -5.53 20.38
N ALA A 287 -0.47 -5.51 19.68
CA ALA A 287 0.31 -6.71 19.40
C ALA A 287 1.00 -7.26 20.66
N LEU A 288 1.59 -6.40 21.49
CA LEU A 288 2.23 -6.80 22.76
C LEU A 288 1.21 -7.40 23.74
N ASP A 289 0.04 -6.75 23.89
CA ASP A 289 -1.07 -7.24 24.70
C ASP A 289 -1.54 -8.62 24.23
N THR A 290 -1.65 -8.82 22.91
CA THR A 290 -2.06 -10.10 22.30
C THR A 290 -1.06 -11.22 22.59
N LEU A 291 0.23 -10.89 22.67
CA LEU A 291 1.30 -11.83 22.99
C LEU A 291 1.49 -12.04 24.50
N GLY A 292 0.75 -11.31 25.35
CA GLY A 292 0.95 -11.31 26.79
C GLY A 292 2.32 -10.76 27.19
N LEU A 293 2.89 -9.86 26.39
CA LEU A 293 4.18 -9.24 26.65
C LEU A 293 3.99 -7.94 27.42
N GLU A 294 4.58 -7.89 28.62
CA GLU A 294 4.69 -6.64 29.35
C GLU A 294 5.52 -5.62 28.58
N TYR A 295 5.16 -4.35 28.73
CA TYR A 295 5.90 -3.23 28.14
C TYR A 295 5.78 -1.98 29.01
N ARG A 296 6.63 -0.99 28.73
CA ARG A 296 6.58 0.36 29.29
C ARG A 296 6.80 1.39 28.19
N ILE A 297 6.00 2.44 28.17
CA ILE A 297 6.30 3.63 27.38
C ILE A 297 7.38 4.43 28.09
N VAL A 298 8.44 4.82 27.37
CA VAL A 298 9.64 5.45 27.93
C VAL A 298 10.11 6.65 27.09
N TYR A 299 11.21 7.29 27.49
CA TYR A 299 11.90 8.36 26.76
C TYR A 299 10.99 9.48 26.20
N GLY A 300 11.15 9.84 24.92
CA GLY A 300 10.47 10.98 24.29
C GLY A 300 8.96 10.74 24.19
N THR A 301 8.56 9.48 24.08
CA THR A 301 7.14 9.09 24.08
C THR A 301 6.49 9.34 25.44
N LEU A 302 7.16 8.95 26.53
CA LEU A 302 6.71 9.26 27.90
C LEU A 302 6.72 10.76 28.17
N LEU A 303 7.74 11.48 27.68
CA LEU A 303 7.82 12.94 27.81
C LEU A 303 6.60 13.63 27.21
N GLY A 304 6.21 13.27 25.99
CA GLY A 304 5.00 13.80 25.34
C GLY A 304 3.73 13.48 26.14
N ALA A 305 3.62 12.25 26.65
CA ALA A 305 2.49 11.82 27.47
C ALA A 305 2.32 12.70 28.73
N VAL A 306 3.41 12.98 29.43
CA VAL A 306 3.41 13.77 30.67
C VAL A 306 3.21 15.26 30.42
N ARG A 307 3.69 15.79 29.29
CA ARG A 307 3.61 17.21 28.94
C ARG A 307 2.26 17.62 28.40
N SER A 308 1.72 16.83 27.49
CA SER A 308 0.60 17.23 26.64
C SER A 308 -0.39 16.10 26.36
N GLN A 309 -0.20 14.93 26.99
CA GLN A 309 -0.99 13.72 26.72
C GLN A 309 -1.01 13.35 25.23
N ALA A 310 0.10 13.62 24.54
CA ALA A 310 0.24 13.49 23.10
C ALA A 310 1.65 13.03 22.72
N ILE A 311 1.82 12.66 21.45
CA ILE A 311 3.16 12.46 20.89
C ILE A 311 3.71 13.81 20.46
N ILE A 312 4.98 14.06 20.77
CA ILE A 312 5.68 15.28 20.40
C ILE A 312 5.72 15.40 18.86
N PRO A 313 5.13 16.44 18.24
CA PRO A 313 4.92 16.51 16.78
C PRO A 313 6.16 16.49 15.90
N TRP A 314 7.31 16.83 16.48
CA TRP A 314 8.59 16.88 15.78
C TRP A 314 9.49 15.68 16.10
N THR A 315 9.01 14.68 16.85
CA THR A 315 9.73 13.41 16.96
C THR A 315 9.52 12.53 15.72
N GLN A 316 10.43 11.59 15.50
CA GLN A 316 10.37 10.63 14.40
C GLN A 316 10.10 9.20 14.88
N ASP A 317 9.99 9.00 16.19
CA ASP A 317 9.87 7.70 16.80
C ASP A 317 8.95 7.64 18.00
N VAL A 318 8.58 6.40 18.34
CA VAL A 318 7.99 6.05 19.63
C VAL A 318 8.83 4.97 20.30
N ASP A 319 8.94 5.07 21.62
CA ASP A 319 9.86 4.30 22.45
C ASP A 319 9.07 3.35 23.35
N ILE A 320 9.31 2.05 23.19
CA ILE A 320 8.69 1.01 24.00
C ILE A 320 9.77 0.14 24.61
N ALA A 321 9.82 0.04 25.94
CA ALA A 321 10.69 -0.89 26.63
C ALA A 321 9.96 -2.22 26.90
N VAL A 322 10.62 -3.35 26.69
CA VAL A 322 10.12 -4.70 26.97
C VAL A 322 11.07 -5.44 27.92
N PRO A 323 10.60 -6.43 28.71
CA PRO A 323 11.46 -7.17 29.64
C PRO A 323 12.68 -7.77 28.93
N LYS A 324 13.81 -7.83 29.63
CA LYS A 324 15.07 -8.37 29.09
C LYS A 324 14.90 -9.76 28.46
N SER A 325 14.09 -10.63 29.07
CA SER A 325 13.80 -11.97 28.57
C SER A 325 13.06 -11.96 27.22
N ALA A 326 12.17 -10.99 27.00
CA ALA A 326 11.46 -10.80 25.74
C ALA A 326 12.36 -10.12 24.69
N PHE A 327 13.12 -9.10 25.10
CA PHE A 327 14.01 -8.34 24.25
C PHE A 327 15.08 -9.21 23.59
N LEU A 328 15.69 -10.13 24.34
CA LEU A 328 16.76 -10.99 23.84
C LEU A 328 16.25 -12.21 23.04
N LYS A 329 14.93 -12.43 22.99
CA LYS A 329 14.34 -13.63 22.40
C LYS A 329 13.89 -13.38 20.96
N ALA A 330 14.60 -13.95 20.00
CA ALA A 330 14.28 -13.81 18.57
C ALA A 330 12.81 -14.12 18.21
N SER A 331 12.19 -15.10 18.88
CA SER A 331 10.78 -15.45 18.62
C SER A 331 9.80 -14.32 18.96
N THR A 332 10.16 -13.38 19.84
CA THR A 332 9.39 -12.18 20.15
C THR A 332 9.16 -11.38 18.87
N TYR A 333 10.22 -11.06 18.14
CA TYR A 333 10.16 -10.25 16.92
C TYR A 333 9.46 -10.99 15.78
N SER A 334 9.68 -12.30 15.63
CA SER A 334 8.93 -13.11 14.66
C SER A 334 7.42 -13.11 14.94
N SER A 335 7.03 -13.15 16.22
CA SER A 335 5.62 -13.11 16.63
C SER A 335 5.00 -11.74 16.40
N LEU A 336 5.73 -10.67 16.73
CA LEU A 336 5.34 -9.29 16.41
C LEU A 336 5.20 -9.08 14.90
N GLN A 337 6.18 -9.52 14.11
CA GLN A 337 6.13 -9.46 12.64
C GLN A 337 4.91 -10.20 12.08
N LYS A 338 4.53 -11.35 12.64
CA LYS A 338 3.33 -12.09 12.20
C LYS A 338 2.05 -11.29 12.44
N LEU A 339 1.90 -10.67 13.61
CA LEU A 339 0.71 -9.87 13.95
C LEU A 339 0.67 -8.56 13.16
N LEU A 340 1.78 -7.83 13.15
CA LEU A 340 1.88 -6.49 12.59
C LEU A 340 2.09 -6.49 11.07
N GLY A 341 2.63 -7.57 10.48
CA GLY A 341 2.79 -7.70 9.03
C GLY A 341 1.48 -7.59 8.27
N SER A 342 0.40 -8.16 8.80
CA SER A 342 -0.95 -8.02 8.26
C SER A 342 -1.45 -6.57 8.25
N ARG A 343 -0.93 -5.73 9.15
CA ARG A 343 -1.19 -4.29 9.26
C ARG A 343 -0.16 -3.45 8.51
N GLN A 344 0.60 -4.06 7.59
CA GLN A 344 1.63 -3.43 6.77
C GLN A 344 2.80 -2.86 7.57
N TYR A 345 3.31 -3.62 8.54
CA TYR A 345 4.55 -3.29 9.24
C TYR A 345 5.67 -4.29 8.92
N TYR A 346 6.90 -3.79 8.96
CA TYR A 346 8.08 -4.60 9.15
C TYR A 346 8.55 -4.48 10.60
N VAL A 347 8.89 -5.60 11.23
CA VAL A 347 9.47 -5.67 12.57
C VAL A 347 10.74 -6.50 12.49
N GLY A 348 11.86 -5.90 12.89
CA GLY A 348 13.16 -6.58 12.86
C GLY A 348 14.28 -5.65 13.27
N GLU A 349 15.50 -6.15 13.23
CA GLU A 349 16.69 -5.35 13.52
C GLU A 349 16.92 -4.34 12.39
N SER A 350 17.03 -3.06 12.75
CA SER A 350 17.28 -1.99 11.81
C SER A 350 18.10 -0.89 12.47
N PHE A 351 19.29 -0.64 11.91
CA PHE A 351 20.32 0.28 12.42
C PHE A 351 20.98 -0.17 13.73
N LEU A 352 22.28 -0.49 13.67
CA LEU A 352 23.09 -0.93 14.82
C LEU A 352 22.45 -2.07 15.62
N ASP A 353 21.81 -3.02 14.93
CA ASP A 353 21.15 -4.19 15.51
C ASP A 353 20.03 -3.85 16.52
N MET A 354 19.50 -2.63 16.49
CA MET A 354 18.36 -2.23 17.32
C MET A 354 17.05 -2.81 16.75
N PRO A 355 16.22 -3.50 17.55
CA PRO A 355 14.93 -3.98 17.10
C PRO A 355 13.93 -2.83 16.92
N ARG A 356 13.35 -2.72 15.72
CA ARG A 356 12.41 -1.66 15.37
C ARG A 356 11.19 -2.12 14.61
N GLY A 357 10.18 -1.26 14.60
CA GLY A 357 8.99 -1.33 13.77
C GLY A 357 8.94 -0.22 12.72
N HIS A 358 8.67 -0.57 11.46
CA HIS A 358 8.49 0.39 10.36
C HIS A 358 7.13 0.19 9.71
N MET A 359 6.39 1.27 9.51
CA MET A 359 5.16 1.23 8.71
C MET A 359 5.53 1.20 7.22
N LEU A 360 4.96 0.26 6.47
CA LEU A 360 5.25 -0.01 5.06
C LEU A 360 4.28 0.69 4.09
N SER A 361 3.40 1.54 4.61
CA SER A 361 2.45 2.36 3.85
C SER A 361 2.66 3.84 4.13
N GLY A 362 2.16 4.68 3.24
CA GLY A 362 2.21 6.12 3.41
C GLY A 362 1.28 6.56 4.54
N PRO A 363 1.53 7.72 5.15
CA PRO A 363 0.58 8.35 6.06
C PRO A 363 -0.78 8.48 5.39
N SER A 364 -1.85 8.04 6.06
CA SER A 364 -3.16 7.96 5.41
C SER A 364 -4.32 8.24 6.35
N ILE A 365 -5.43 8.67 5.77
CA ILE A 365 -6.73 8.72 6.40
C ILE A 365 -7.74 7.90 5.61
N GLU A 366 -8.41 6.96 6.28
CA GLU A 366 -9.54 6.22 5.73
C GLU A 366 -10.79 7.11 5.78
N ILE A 367 -11.34 7.39 4.59
CA ILE A 367 -12.51 8.27 4.38
C ILE A 367 -13.13 8.03 3.00
N ASN A 368 -14.46 8.07 2.90
CA ASN A 368 -15.13 8.09 1.59
C ASN A 368 -14.93 9.46 0.93
N THR A 369 -14.22 9.49 -0.19
CA THR A 369 -13.89 10.75 -0.89
C THR A 369 -14.92 11.12 -1.95
N THR A 370 -15.91 10.26 -2.23
CA THR A 370 -16.87 10.43 -3.33
C THR A 370 -17.65 11.74 -3.26
N SER A 371 -17.96 12.23 -2.05
CA SER A 371 -18.64 13.52 -1.86
C SER A 371 -17.80 14.74 -2.25
N TYR A 372 -16.51 14.57 -2.56
CA TYR A 372 -15.59 15.64 -2.93
C TYR A 372 -15.36 15.74 -4.44
N PHE A 373 -16.12 14.95 -5.21
CA PHE A 373 -16.13 14.93 -6.67
C PHE A 373 -17.55 15.21 -7.18
N GLU A 374 -17.67 15.92 -8.29
CA GLU A 374 -18.93 16.27 -8.96
C GLU A 374 -19.49 15.09 -9.76
N GLY A 375 -19.74 13.98 -9.08
CA GLY A 375 -20.26 12.76 -9.67
C GLY A 375 -19.17 11.83 -10.20
N PRO A 376 -19.57 10.74 -10.90
CA PRO A 376 -18.67 9.64 -11.22
C PRO A 376 -17.64 9.95 -12.29
N ASP A 377 -17.87 10.98 -13.12
CA ASP A 377 -16.97 11.39 -14.21
C ASP A 377 -16.01 12.51 -13.84
N ASP A 378 -16.22 13.16 -12.68
CA ASP A 378 -15.25 14.08 -12.14
C ASP A 378 -14.03 13.32 -11.59
N LEU A 379 -12.87 13.56 -12.18
CA LEU A 379 -11.57 13.10 -11.69
C LEU A 379 -10.75 14.24 -11.06
N GLU A 380 -11.19 15.49 -11.25
CA GLU A 380 -10.47 16.71 -10.89
C GLU A 380 -10.51 16.98 -9.39
N GLY A 381 -11.65 16.69 -8.73
CA GLY A 381 -11.80 16.78 -7.28
C GLY A 381 -11.42 18.16 -6.74
N ASN A 382 -11.92 19.23 -7.37
CA ASN A 382 -11.53 20.62 -7.08
C ASN A 382 -11.65 21.00 -5.60
N ALA A 383 -12.63 20.41 -4.89
CA ALA A 383 -12.86 20.64 -3.46
C ALA A 383 -11.67 20.21 -2.57
N LEU A 384 -10.73 19.41 -3.09
CA LEU A 384 -9.54 18.93 -2.38
C LEU A 384 -8.33 19.86 -2.50
N PHE A 385 -8.51 21.05 -3.07
CA PHE A 385 -7.48 22.08 -3.23
C PHE A 385 -7.92 23.40 -2.62
N SER A 386 -6.98 24.13 -2.02
CA SER A 386 -7.18 25.47 -1.48
C SER A 386 -5.84 26.20 -1.40
N ASN A 387 -5.85 27.53 -1.36
CA ASN A 387 -4.61 28.32 -1.21
C ASN A 387 -3.86 27.97 0.08
N GLU A 388 -4.59 27.68 1.15
CA GLU A 388 -4.03 27.28 2.45
C GLU A 388 -3.31 25.93 2.34
N LEU A 389 -3.86 25.00 1.55
CA LEU A 389 -3.25 23.71 1.28
C LEU A 389 -2.01 23.83 0.39
N GLU A 390 -2.06 24.65 -0.66
CA GLU A 390 -0.89 24.92 -1.51
C GLU A 390 0.27 25.49 -0.69
N GLU A 391 -0.02 26.41 0.23
CA GLU A 391 0.97 26.95 1.16
C GLU A 391 1.50 25.88 2.14
N ALA A 392 0.68 24.94 2.58
CA ALA A 392 1.08 23.86 3.48
C ALA A 392 2.03 22.84 2.82
N VAL A 393 1.90 22.61 1.51
CA VAL A 393 2.67 21.58 0.80
C VAL A 393 3.89 22.11 0.03
N LYS A 394 4.01 23.43 -0.15
CA LYS A 394 5.03 24.03 -1.04
C LYS A 394 6.48 23.61 -0.74
N ASP A 395 6.80 23.34 0.52
CA ASP A 395 8.14 22.99 0.99
C ASP A 395 8.29 21.48 1.30
N MET A 396 7.30 20.66 0.96
CA MET A 396 7.35 19.20 1.19
C MET A 396 8.16 18.43 0.13
N LEU A 397 8.45 19.05 -1.01
CA LEU A 397 9.32 18.48 -2.04
C LEU A 397 10.71 19.17 -2.02
N PRO A 398 11.81 18.41 -2.09
CA PRO A 398 11.86 16.95 -2.16
C PRO A 398 11.53 16.28 -0.82
N VAL A 399 10.85 15.14 -0.87
CA VAL A 399 10.63 14.29 0.29
C VAL A 399 11.97 13.66 0.69
N SER A 400 12.32 13.74 1.97
CA SER A 400 13.55 13.14 2.50
C SER A 400 13.57 11.63 2.27
N GLN A 401 14.68 11.13 1.73
CA GLN A 401 14.93 9.69 1.63
C GLN A 401 15.61 9.13 2.88
N ASN A 402 16.02 9.98 3.84
CA ASN A 402 16.63 9.54 5.09
C ASN A 402 15.64 8.67 5.86
N TRP A 403 16.08 7.50 6.31
CA TRP A 403 15.24 6.61 7.12
C TRP A 403 14.81 7.26 8.44
N LYS A 404 15.62 8.18 9.01
CA LYS A 404 15.27 8.93 10.22
C LYS A 404 14.10 9.89 10.03
N ALA A 405 13.80 10.27 8.80
CA ALA A 405 12.64 11.11 8.48
C ALA A 405 11.36 10.27 8.29
N ARG A 406 11.43 8.96 8.59
CA ARG A 406 10.33 8.02 8.48
C ARG A 406 9.94 7.64 9.90
N CYS A 407 8.65 7.61 10.20
CA CYS A 407 8.18 7.24 11.53
C CYS A 407 8.55 5.79 11.86
N TYR A 408 9.18 5.54 13.01
CA TYR A 408 9.53 4.18 13.47
C TYR A 408 9.13 3.94 14.94
N VAL A 409 9.11 2.68 15.35
CA VAL A 409 9.00 2.25 16.75
C VAL A 409 10.34 1.69 17.18
N ASP A 410 10.92 2.22 18.25
CA ASP A 410 12.09 1.63 18.90
C ASP A 410 11.65 0.71 20.05
N LEU A 411 12.18 -0.51 20.03
CA LEU A 411 12.06 -1.45 21.13
C LEU A 411 13.34 -1.41 21.94
N TYR A 412 13.21 -1.20 23.25
CA TYR A 412 14.33 -1.15 24.18
C TYR A 412 14.29 -2.31 25.16
N GLN A 413 15.46 -2.72 25.60
CA GLN A 413 15.58 -3.58 26.78
C GLN A 413 15.24 -2.75 28.02
N ALA A 414 14.22 -3.15 28.76
CA ALA A 414 13.94 -2.56 30.07
C ALA A 414 14.97 -2.98 31.11
N SER A 415 15.20 -2.10 32.10
CA SER A 415 15.86 -2.50 33.34
C SER A 415 14.89 -3.28 34.22
N ASP A 416 15.41 -3.99 35.22
CA ASP A 416 14.56 -4.76 36.13
C ASP A 416 13.65 -3.81 36.94
N GLU A 417 14.17 -2.64 37.36
CA GLU A 417 13.41 -1.63 38.09
C GLU A 417 12.22 -1.08 37.29
N TRP A 418 12.36 -0.96 35.96
CA TRP A 418 11.26 -0.51 35.10
C TRP A 418 10.10 -1.51 35.04
N MET A 419 10.35 -2.77 35.37
CA MET A 419 9.39 -3.86 35.25
C MET A 419 8.77 -4.28 36.59
N GLU A 420 9.32 -3.88 37.74
CA GLU A 420 8.80 -4.22 39.07
C GLU A 420 7.37 -3.72 39.31
N GLU A 421 7.14 -2.43 39.07
CA GLU A 421 5.84 -1.79 39.22
C GLU A 421 5.48 -1.01 37.96
N SER A 422 4.21 -0.61 37.84
CA SER A 422 3.75 0.17 36.70
C SER A 422 2.65 1.16 37.06
N SER A 423 2.45 2.13 36.18
CA SER A 423 1.31 3.04 36.21
C SER A 423 0.73 3.21 34.81
N LEU A 424 -0.45 3.81 34.74
CA LEU A 424 -1.08 4.16 33.48
C LEU A 424 -0.81 5.62 33.12
N ILE A 425 -0.57 5.87 31.84
CA ILE A 425 -0.44 7.22 31.28
C ILE A 425 -1.30 7.35 30.02
N THR A 426 -1.80 8.55 29.78
CA THR A 426 -2.67 8.84 28.63
C THR A 426 -1.90 9.48 27.49
N ILE A 427 -2.06 8.93 26.29
CA ILE A 427 -1.57 9.52 25.03
C ILE A 427 -2.71 9.45 24.02
N ASN A 428 -3.08 10.57 23.39
CA ASN A 428 -4.14 10.64 22.39
C ASN A 428 -5.47 10.00 22.87
N ASN A 429 -5.85 10.22 24.13
CA ASN A 429 -7.02 9.65 24.80
C ASN A 429 -7.02 8.12 24.96
N GLU A 430 -5.85 7.47 24.84
CA GLU A 430 -5.68 6.04 25.07
C GLU A 430 -4.71 5.80 26.24
N GLN A 431 -4.96 4.76 27.05
CA GLN A 431 -4.13 4.41 28.21
C GLN A 431 -3.00 3.46 27.80
N PHE A 432 -1.80 3.75 28.27
CA PHE A 432 -0.60 2.95 28.07
C PHE A 432 0.08 2.66 29.41
N VAL A 433 0.79 1.53 29.48
CA VAL A 433 1.57 1.17 30.66
C VAL A 433 2.90 1.91 30.64
N THR A 434 3.28 2.52 31.76
CA THR A 434 4.58 3.16 31.96
C THR A 434 5.12 2.87 33.37
N LEU A 435 6.25 3.47 33.70
CA LEU A 435 6.91 3.38 35.00
C LEU A 435 5.99 3.93 36.11
N THR A 436 6.34 3.69 37.38
CA THR A 436 5.59 4.30 38.49
C THR A 436 5.64 5.83 38.41
N VAL A 437 4.67 6.53 39.02
CA VAL A 437 4.65 8.00 39.03
C VAL A 437 5.96 8.60 39.57
N LYS A 438 6.56 7.97 40.59
CA LYS A 438 7.84 8.41 41.17
C LYS A 438 8.98 8.23 40.18
N ASP A 439 9.01 7.10 39.48
CA ASP A 439 10.06 6.79 38.52
C ASP A 439 9.93 7.61 37.23
N VAL A 440 8.71 7.95 36.81
CA VAL A 440 8.47 8.85 35.68
C VAL A 440 9.14 10.21 35.92
N ASP A 441 8.90 10.84 37.08
CA ASP A 441 9.48 12.17 37.35
C ASP A 441 10.99 12.12 37.50
N TYR A 442 11.51 11.07 38.16
CA TYR A 442 12.95 10.83 38.28
C TYR A 442 13.62 10.65 36.92
N GLN A 443 13.08 9.76 36.07
CA GLN A 443 13.63 9.47 34.74
C GLN A 443 13.58 10.70 33.84
N LEU A 444 12.44 11.39 33.75
CA LEU A 444 12.32 12.57 32.91
C LEU A 444 13.19 13.73 33.40
N THR A 445 13.34 13.91 34.71
CA THR A 445 14.25 14.91 35.27
C THR A 445 15.72 14.57 35.00
N SER A 446 16.09 13.29 35.08
CA SER A 446 17.46 12.82 34.79
C SER A 446 17.83 12.99 33.32
N LEU A 447 16.91 12.64 32.41
CA LEU A 447 17.14 12.67 30.96
C LEU A 447 17.01 14.07 30.36
N TYR A 448 16.04 14.86 30.80
CA TYR A 448 15.64 16.12 30.17
C TYR A 448 15.76 17.35 31.08
N GLY A 449 16.20 17.18 32.33
CA GLY A 449 16.35 18.26 33.31
C GLY A 449 15.05 18.59 34.05
N LYS A 450 15.15 19.38 35.13
CA LYS A 450 14.02 19.72 36.02
C LYS A 450 12.89 20.50 35.33
N ASN A 451 13.18 21.14 34.21
CA ASN A 451 12.24 21.93 33.41
C ASN A 451 11.60 21.13 32.27
N TYR A 452 11.73 19.80 32.23
CA TYR A 452 11.26 18.94 31.13
C TYR A 452 9.79 19.18 30.73
N ARG A 453 8.94 19.67 31.65
CA ARG A 453 7.54 19.97 31.36
C ARG A 453 7.35 21.15 30.40
N GLN A 454 8.28 22.08 30.39
CA GLN A 454 8.25 23.25 29.51
C GLN A 454 8.98 22.91 28.21
N PRO A 455 8.32 23.00 27.04
CA PRO A 455 9.04 22.92 25.77
C PRO A 455 10.08 24.04 25.70
N GLU A 456 11.35 23.69 25.50
CA GLU A 456 12.34 24.67 25.07
C GLU A 456 12.11 25.00 23.59
N VAL A 457 11.20 25.93 23.30
CA VAL A 457 11.06 26.47 21.94
C VAL A 457 12.08 27.59 21.75
N LYS A 458 13.34 27.24 21.50
CA LYS A 458 14.34 28.20 20.99
C LYS A 458 14.78 27.81 19.59
N GLY A 459 14.29 28.55 18.59
CA GLY A 459 14.77 28.53 17.20
C GLY A 459 13.92 27.72 16.22
N ASN A 460 14.11 27.99 14.92
CA ASN A 460 13.64 27.12 13.83
C ASN A 460 14.30 25.75 14.01
N TRP A 461 13.56 24.78 14.53
CA TRP A 461 14.01 23.39 14.58
C TRP A 461 14.02 22.83 13.16
N SER A 462 15.16 22.94 12.47
CA SER A 462 15.49 22.03 11.38
C SER A 462 15.82 20.70 12.05
N GLY A 463 14.95 19.71 11.94
CA GLY A 463 15.16 18.39 12.55
C GLY A 463 16.57 17.83 12.29
N LEU A 464 17.01 16.87 13.11
CA LEU A 464 18.31 16.22 12.94
C LEU A 464 18.48 15.77 11.48
N HIS A 465 19.43 16.41 10.77
CA HIS A 465 19.80 16.06 9.40
C HIS A 465 20.20 14.59 9.26
#